data_AF-A0A396IXM3-F1
#
_entry.id   AF-A0A396IXM3-F1
#
_cell.length_a   1.000
_cell.length_b   1.000
_cell.length_c   1.000
_cell.angle_alpha   90.00
_cell.angle_beta   90.00
_cell.angle_gamma   90.00
#
_symmetry.space_group_name_H-M   'P 1'
#
loop_
_entity.id
_entity.type
_entity.pdbx_description
1 polymer ?
#
loop_
_entity_poly.entity_id
_entity_poly.type
_entity_poly.pdbx_seq_one_letter_code
_entity_poly.pdbx_strand_id
1 'polypeptide(L)'
;MYFKGIWNEKFDTSVTKDSDCYLLNGSSVKVPFMTSYKKRYIGDFDGYKVLYLPYNQGKDECQFSMYIFLPDAKDGLSTLVEKLASEFELPEHNLPLIKKVAVGEFKIPRFNISFGIETTNTMKELGVILPFSAGGFTKIVDSSFEGENLYVSNIFHKSFIEVNEEGTEVAAFTTYKKKQSTQKEMYTSRRLCS
;
A
#
# COMPACT_ATOMS: atom_id res chain seq x y z
N MET A 1 9.18 -1.93 -4.93
CA MET A 1 9.11 -1.36 -3.58
C MET A 1 8.45 -2.36 -2.66
N TYR A 2 8.87 -2.35 -1.41
CA TYR A 2 8.36 -3.18 -0.34
C TYR A 2 8.49 -2.38 0.95
N PHE A 3 7.51 -2.49 1.84
CA PHE A 3 7.51 -1.80 3.12
C PHE A 3 7.35 -2.80 4.26
N LYS A 4 8.17 -2.63 5.30
CA LYS A 4 8.09 -3.38 6.55
C LYS A 4 8.03 -2.40 7.72
N GLY A 5 7.01 -2.54 8.54
CA GLY A 5 6.81 -1.73 9.74
C GLY A 5 5.95 -2.48 10.75
N ILE A 6 6.34 -2.46 12.01
CA ILE A 6 5.55 -3.06 13.10
C ILE A 6 4.60 -1.99 13.63
N TRP A 7 3.33 -2.31 13.92
CA TRP A 7 2.44 -1.33 14.51
C TRP A 7 2.99 -0.82 15.84
N ASN A 8 2.86 0.48 16.10
CA ASN A 8 3.15 1.03 17.44
C ASN A 8 2.25 0.37 18.49
N GLU A 9 1.01 0.07 18.12
CA GLU A 9 0.17 -0.84 18.89
C GLU A 9 -0.45 -1.90 17.99
N LYS A 10 -0.03 -3.14 18.22
CA LYS A 10 -0.49 -4.33 17.51
C LYS A 10 -1.95 -4.65 17.80
N PHE A 11 -2.55 -5.40 16.89
CA PHE A 11 -3.87 -5.99 17.08
C PHE A 11 -3.74 -7.32 17.81
N ASP A 12 -4.76 -7.70 18.57
CA ASP A 12 -4.81 -9.00 19.22
C ASP A 12 -5.34 -10.04 18.23
N THR A 13 -4.51 -11.02 17.90
CA THR A 13 -4.85 -12.08 16.93
C THR A 13 -5.99 -12.96 17.41
N SER A 14 -6.25 -13.05 18.72
CA SER A 14 -7.32 -13.88 19.29
C SER A 14 -8.72 -13.34 19.03
N VAL A 15 -8.84 -12.04 18.72
CA VAL A 15 -10.12 -11.38 18.42
C VAL A 15 -10.35 -11.14 16.94
N THR A 16 -9.40 -11.53 16.08
CA THR A 16 -9.58 -11.51 14.62
C THR A 16 -10.62 -12.54 14.21
N LYS A 17 -11.64 -12.09 13.46
CA LYS A 17 -12.75 -12.93 13.02
C LYS A 17 -13.12 -12.64 11.58
N ASP A 18 -13.60 -13.67 10.89
CA ASP A 18 -14.11 -13.52 9.54
C ASP A 18 -15.38 -12.66 9.54
N SER A 19 -15.40 -11.64 8.69
CA SER A 19 -16.55 -10.78 8.45
C SER A 19 -16.67 -10.45 6.97
N ASP A 20 -17.82 -9.92 6.58
CA ASP A 20 -18.11 -9.64 5.17
C ASP A 20 -17.43 -8.34 4.74
N CYS A 21 -16.64 -8.41 3.67
CA CYS A 21 -16.07 -7.27 2.98
C CYS A 21 -16.83 -7.08 1.66
N TYR A 22 -17.42 -5.91 1.46
CA TYR A 22 -18.17 -5.58 0.26
C TYR A 22 -17.23 -5.10 -0.85
N LEU A 23 -17.35 -5.70 -2.03
CA LEU A 23 -16.57 -5.37 -3.23
C LEU A 23 -17.29 -4.29 -4.05
N LEU A 24 -16.54 -3.61 -4.91
CA LEU A 24 -17.07 -2.54 -5.78
C LEU A 24 -18.17 -3.02 -6.74
N ASN A 25 -18.17 -4.32 -7.08
CA ASN A 25 -19.20 -4.94 -7.92
C ASN A 25 -20.50 -5.29 -7.14
N GLY A 26 -20.60 -4.91 -5.86
CA GLY A 26 -21.75 -5.17 -4.99
C GLY A 26 -21.77 -6.54 -4.33
N SER A 27 -20.87 -7.45 -4.69
CA SER A 27 -20.73 -8.75 -4.02
C SER A 27 -19.98 -8.63 -2.68
N SER A 28 -19.98 -9.69 -1.88
CA SER A 28 -19.25 -9.74 -0.61
C SER A 28 -18.40 -11.00 -0.49
N VAL A 29 -17.24 -10.85 0.15
CA VAL A 29 -16.35 -11.96 0.49
C VAL A 29 -16.09 -11.98 1.99
N LYS A 30 -15.98 -13.17 2.59
CA LYS A 30 -15.58 -13.31 3.99
C LYS A 30 -14.06 -13.23 4.10
N VAL A 31 -13.58 -12.30 4.91
CA VAL A 31 -12.14 -12.10 5.18
C VAL A 31 -11.90 -11.87 6.67
N PRO A 32 -10.72 -12.20 7.19
CA PRO A 32 -10.39 -11.94 8.59
C PRO A 32 -10.26 -10.44 8.84
N PHE A 33 -11.05 -9.92 9.77
CA PHE A 33 -10.96 -8.54 10.26
C PHE A 33 -10.24 -8.49 11.60
N MET A 34 -9.12 -7.77 11.62
CA MET A 34 -8.40 -7.39 12.82
C MET A 34 -9.22 -6.36 13.59
N THR A 35 -9.47 -6.61 14.86
CA THR A 35 -10.33 -5.75 15.69
C THR A 35 -9.51 -5.11 16.81
N SER A 36 -9.76 -3.83 17.07
CA SER A 36 -9.20 -3.14 18.24
C SER A 36 -10.32 -2.49 19.03
N TYR A 37 -10.32 -2.75 20.35
CA TYR A 37 -11.24 -2.15 21.33
C TYR A 37 -10.61 -0.99 22.11
N LYS A 38 -9.40 -0.58 21.70
CA LYS A 38 -8.70 0.51 22.35
C LYS A 38 -9.31 1.84 21.93
N LYS A 39 -9.49 2.74 22.89
CA LYS A 39 -9.94 4.11 22.62
C LYS A 39 -8.95 4.78 21.67
N ARG A 40 -9.38 5.04 20.44
CA ARG A 40 -8.62 5.79 19.45
C ARG A 40 -9.43 6.93 18.89
N TYR A 41 -8.73 7.84 18.23
CA TYR A 41 -9.35 8.94 17.52
C TYR A 41 -9.27 8.67 16.03
N ILE A 42 -10.38 8.92 15.34
CA ILE A 42 -10.43 9.03 13.89
C ILE A 42 -10.66 10.49 13.50
N GLY A 43 -10.19 10.86 12.31
CA GLY A 43 -10.64 12.08 11.65
C GLY A 43 -12.03 11.83 11.05
N ASP A 44 -13.01 12.63 11.44
CA ASP A 44 -14.37 12.58 10.88
C ASP A 44 -14.60 13.78 9.97
N PHE A 45 -14.67 13.53 8.66
CA PHE A 45 -14.82 14.54 7.62
C PHE A 45 -16.16 14.37 6.91
N ASP A 46 -16.56 15.39 6.16
CA ASP A 46 -17.77 15.31 5.37
C ASP A 46 -17.59 14.31 4.21
N GLY A 47 -18.27 13.17 4.31
CA GLY A 47 -18.29 12.08 3.34
C GLY A 47 -17.24 10.98 3.54
N TYR A 48 -16.33 11.10 4.52
CA TYR A 48 -15.32 10.06 4.78
C TYR A 48 -14.70 10.17 6.18
N LYS A 49 -14.09 9.07 6.62
CA LYS A 49 -13.36 8.95 7.88
C LYS A 49 -11.91 8.59 7.63
N VAL A 50 -11.02 9.03 8.51
CA VAL A 50 -9.58 8.76 8.42
C VAL A 50 -9.10 8.10 9.70
N LEU A 51 -8.58 6.89 9.58
CA LEU A 51 -7.88 6.21 10.66
C LEU A 51 -6.37 6.40 10.51
N TYR A 52 -5.72 6.77 11.61
CA TYR A 52 -4.28 6.94 11.72
C TYR A 52 -3.66 5.80 12.53
N LEU A 53 -2.72 5.08 11.93
CA LEU A 53 -2.01 3.95 12.55
C LEU A 53 -0.49 4.18 12.49
N PRO A 54 0.12 4.66 13.58
CA PRO A 54 1.57 4.83 13.62
C PRO A 54 2.26 3.47 13.67
N TYR A 55 3.38 3.35 12.95
CA TYR A 55 4.32 2.26 13.14
C TYR A 55 5.23 2.57 14.33
N ASN A 56 5.79 1.52 14.93
CA ASN A 56 6.77 1.66 15.98
C ASN A 56 8.01 2.35 15.42
N GLN A 57 8.51 3.35 16.14
CA GLN A 57 9.70 4.07 15.73
C GLN A 57 10.92 3.15 15.93
N GLY A 58 11.69 2.98 14.85
CA GLY A 58 12.95 2.25 14.91
C GLY A 58 14.06 3.11 15.53
N LYS A 59 15.31 2.79 15.19
CA LYS A 59 16.47 3.65 15.52
C LYS A 59 16.57 4.87 14.61
N ASP A 60 15.84 4.87 13.50
CA ASP A 60 15.81 5.95 12.53
C ASP A 60 14.88 7.08 13.00
N GLU A 61 15.20 8.31 12.63
CA GLU A 61 14.38 9.48 12.93
C GLU A 61 13.08 9.53 12.11
N CYS A 62 13.01 8.77 11.02
CA CYS A 62 11.82 8.69 10.16
C CYS A 62 10.64 8.02 10.89
N GLN A 63 9.56 8.76 11.07
CA GLN A 63 8.30 8.25 11.59
C GLN A 63 7.37 7.87 10.43
N PHE A 64 6.94 6.60 10.40
CA PHE A 64 6.00 6.11 9.41
C PHE A 64 4.63 5.88 10.05
N SER A 65 3.58 6.14 9.28
CA SER A 65 2.20 5.85 9.67
C SER A 65 1.38 5.40 8.47
N MET A 66 0.40 4.53 8.70
CA MET A 66 -0.62 4.19 7.73
C MET A 66 -1.86 5.05 7.97
N TYR A 67 -2.34 5.67 6.90
CA TYR A 67 -3.62 6.36 6.86
C TYR A 67 -4.62 5.50 6.08
N ILE A 68 -5.77 5.22 6.68
CA ILE A 68 -6.86 4.52 6.03
C ILE A 68 -8.03 5.49 5.87
N PHE A 69 -8.35 5.80 4.62
CA PHE A 69 -9.48 6.63 4.26
C PHE A 69 -10.67 5.73 3.93
N LEU A 70 -11.78 5.95 4.64
CA LEU A 70 -13.00 5.16 4.50
C LEU A 70 -14.13 6.10 4.08
N PRO A 71 -14.66 6.02 2.85
CA PRO A 71 -15.84 6.79 2.46
C PRO A 71 -17.06 6.35 3.27
N ASP A 72 -17.96 7.29 3.57
CA ASP A 72 -19.23 6.97 4.24
C ASP A 72 -20.17 6.17 3.31
N ALA A 73 -20.11 6.44 2.00
CA ALA A 73 -20.84 5.71 0.97
C ALA A 73 -20.08 4.45 0.51
N LYS A 74 -20.79 3.33 0.30
CA LYS A 74 -20.19 2.05 -0.11
C LYS A 74 -19.51 2.09 -1.47
N ASP A 75 -20.01 2.93 -2.37
CA ASP A 75 -19.52 3.19 -3.72
C ASP A 75 -18.73 4.51 -3.81
N GLY A 76 -18.46 5.16 -2.68
CA GLY A 76 -17.83 6.48 -2.63
C GLY A 76 -16.32 6.52 -2.86
N LEU A 77 -15.68 5.38 -3.13
CA LEU A 77 -14.22 5.31 -3.25
C LEU A 77 -13.68 6.14 -4.43
N SER A 78 -14.33 6.08 -5.60
CA SER A 78 -13.90 6.85 -6.78
C SER A 78 -14.00 8.35 -6.52
N THR A 79 -15.14 8.81 -6.01
CA THR A 79 -15.38 10.21 -5.64
C THR A 79 -14.39 10.70 -4.59
N LEU A 80 -14.04 9.86 -3.61
CA LEU A 80 -13.04 10.19 -2.61
C LEU A 80 -11.65 10.33 -3.24
N VAL A 81 -11.25 9.44 -4.14
CA VAL A 81 -9.96 9.53 -4.86
C VAL A 81 -9.88 10.81 -5.68
N GLU A 82 -10.94 11.17 -6.42
CA GLU A 82 -11.00 12.42 -7.18
C GLU A 82 -10.91 13.65 -6.27
N LYS A 83 -11.64 13.65 -5.15
CA LYS A 83 -11.58 14.71 -4.15
C LYS A 83 -10.16 14.88 -3.61
N LEU A 84 -9.53 13.79 -3.16
CA LEU A 84 -8.16 13.81 -2.62
C LEU A 84 -7.13 14.23 -3.68
N ALA A 85 -7.33 13.89 -4.96
CA ALA A 85 -6.44 14.32 -6.04
C ALA A 85 -6.60 15.81 -6.37
N SER A 86 -7.79 16.38 -6.16
CA SER A 86 -8.07 17.81 -6.37
C SER A 86 -7.64 18.70 -5.20
N GLU A 87 -7.64 18.17 -3.98
CA GLU A 87 -7.23 18.88 -2.78
C GLU A 87 -5.69 18.79 -2.64
N PHE A 88 -5.00 19.87 -3.06
CA PHE A 88 -3.54 19.95 -3.13
C PHE A 88 -2.83 19.82 -1.75
N GLU A 89 -3.58 20.00 -0.66
CA GLU A 89 -3.05 20.01 0.70
C GLU A 89 -3.90 19.10 1.59
N LEU A 90 -3.67 17.79 1.54
CA LEU A 90 -3.91 16.98 2.72
C LEU A 90 -2.91 17.44 3.77
N PRO A 91 -3.32 18.04 4.90
CA PRO A 91 -2.35 18.46 5.90
C PRO A 91 -1.77 17.19 6.53
N GLU A 92 -0.66 16.69 5.96
CA GLU A 92 -0.01 15.42 6.34
C GLU A 92 0.31 15.35 7.83
N HIS A 93 0.35 16.51 8.50
CA HIS A 93 0.63 16.65 9.93
C HIS A 93 -0.61 16.92 10.81
N ASN A 94 -1.76 17.29 10.24
CA ASN A 94 -2.94 17.73 11.02
C ASN A 94 -4.24 16.95 10.75
N LEU A 95 -4.28 16.05 9.76
CA LEU A 95 -5.49 15.24 9.47
C LEU A 95 -6.09 14.55 10.71
N PRO A 96 -5.30 13.93 11.62
CA PRO A 96 -5.84 13.35 12.84
C PRO A 96 -6.11 14.39 13.93
N LEU A 97 -5.64 15.64 13.81
CA LEU A 97 -5.70 16.68 14.85
C LEU A 97 -6.92 17.60 14.72
N ILE A 98 -7.50 17.75 13.54
CA ILE A 98 -8.51 18.79 13.25
C ILE A 98 -9.93 18.36 13.66
N LYS A 99 -10.29 17.06 13.57
CA LYS A 99 -11.65 16.56 13.89
C LYS A 99 -11.62 15.17 14.53
N LYS A 100 -11.19 15.09 15.78
CA LYS A 100 -11.05 13.83 16.52
C LYS A 100 -12.38 13.34 17.07
N VAL A 101 -12.87 12.20 16.60
CA VAL A 101 -13.96 11.46 17.25
C VAL A 101 -13.39 10.22 17.94
N ALA A 102 -13.72 10.04 19.22
CA ALA A 102 -13.31 8.88 19.97
C ALA A 102 -14.12 7.65 19.52
N VAL A 103 -13.42 6.57 19.18
CA VAL A 103 -14.02 5.30 18.75
C VAL A 103 -13.61 4.22 19.74
N GLY A 104 -14.60 3.45 20.20
CA GLY A 104 -14.39 2.33 21.13
C GLY A 104 -14.08 1.00 20.45
N GLU A 105 -14.37 0.89 19.16
CA GLU A 105 -14.13 -0.31 18.36
C GLU A 105 -13.88 0.08 16.90
N PHE A 106 -12.83 -0.45 16.28
CA PHE A 106 -12.67 -0.38 14.83
C PHE A 106 -12.10 -1.69 14.28
N LYS A 107 -12.39 -1.95 13.00
CA LYS A 107 -12.05 -3.20 12.30
C LYS A 107 -11.33 -2.89 10.99
N ILE A 108 -10.30 -3.66 10.70
CA ILE A 108 -9.52 -3.55 9.46
C ILE A 108 -9.35 -4.95 8.89
N PRO A 109 -9.66 -5.20 7.62
CA PRO A 109 -9.41 -6.49 7.01
C PRO A 109 -7.90 -6.76 6.96
N ARG A 110 -7.46 -8.01 7.13
CA ARG A 110 -6.13 -8.38 6.64
C ARG A 110 -6.17 -8.34 5.12
N PHE A 111 -5.14 -7.77 4.52
CA PHE A 111 -5.03 -7.74 3.06
C PHE A 111 -3.59 -7.80 2.61
N ASN A 112 -3.40 -8.28 1.39
CA ASN A 112 -2.18 -8.11 0.64
C ASN A 112 -2.53 -7.46 -0.70
N ILE A 113 -1.67 -6.57 -1.16
CA ILE A 113 -1.80 -5.93 -2.47
C ILE A 113 -0.45 -6.06 -3.16
N SER A 114 -0.46 -6.69 -4.32
CA SER A 114 0.67 -6.72 -5.25
C SER A 114 0.30 -5.91 -6.48
N PHE A 115 1.10 -4.90 -6.80
CA PHE A 115 0.90 -4.04 -7.95
C PHE A 115 2.13 -4.05 -8.83
N GLY A 116 1.94 -4.06 -10.14
CA GLY A 116 3.01 -4.02 -11.12
C GLY A 116 2.53 -3.29 -12.37
N ILE A 117 3.26 -2.27 -12.79
CA ILE A 117 2.93 -1.47 -13.96
C ILE A 117 4.20 -1.09 -14.73
N GLU A 118 4.09 -1.02 -16.04
CA GLU A 118 5.09 -0.35 -16.86
C GLU A 118 4.76 1.15 -16.94
N THR A 119 5.62 2.01 -16.40
CA THR A 119 5.37 3.45 -16.29
C THR A 119 5.98 4.27 -17.43
N THR A 120 6.53 3.62 -18.46
CA THR A 120 7.22 4.27 -19.59
C THR A 120 6.36 5.37 -20.23
N ASN A 121 5.13 5.03 -20.64
CA ASN A 121 4.25 5.98 -21.33
C ASN A 121 3.74 7.06 -20.38
N THR A 122 3.36 6.70 -19.15
CA THR A 122 2.95 7.66 -18.13
C THR A 122 4.05 8.68 -17.82
N MET A 123 5.30 8.25 -17.71
CA MET A 123 6.44 9.17 -17.50
C MET A 123 6.64 10.12 -18.68
N LYS A 124 6.48 9.63 -19.92
CA LYS A 124 6.53 10.48 -21.13
C LYS A 124 5.39 11.50 -21.15
N GLU A 125 4.17 11.09 -20.83
CA GLU A 125 3.00 11.96 -20.71
C GLU A 125 3.18 13.03 -19.63
N LEU A 126 3.89 12.71 -18.55
CA LEU A 126 4.29 13.66 -17.50
C LEU A 126 5.50 14.54 -17.87
N GLY A 127 6.01 14.44 -19.11
CA GLY A 127 7.08 15.28 -19.63
C GLY A 127 8.50 14.73 -19.45
N VAL A 128 8.65 13.55 -18.84
CA VAL A 128 9.96 12.86 -18.75
C VAL A 128 10.22 12.12 -20.06
N ILE A 129 10.81 12.83 -21.03
CA ILE A 129 11.00 12.30 -22.41
C ILE A 129 12.47 11.98 -22.69
N LEU A 130 13.40 12.84 -22.25
CA LEU A 130 14.83 12.74 -22.56
C LEU A 130 15.46 11.38 -22.19
N PRO A 131 15.15 10.75 -21.05
CA PRO A 131 15.69 9.43 -20.71
C PRO A 131 15.30 8.32 -21.71
N PHE A 132 14.24 8.50 -22.48
CA PHE A 132 13.74 7.51 -23.43
C PHE A 132 14.21 7.76 -24.87
N SER A 133 15.10 8.74 -25.07
CA SER A 133 15.63 9.13 -26.38
C SER A 133 17.14 8.92 -26.44
N ALA A 134 17.62 8.59 -27.64
CA ALA A 134 19.04 8.54 -27.97
C ALA A 134 19.78 9.82 -27.52
N GLY A 135 20.94 9.67 -26.87
CA GLY A 135 21.76 10.79 -26.39
C GLY A 135 21.32 11.43 -25.08
N GLY A 136 20.31 10.89 -24.39
CA GLY A 136 19.80 11.42 -23.11
C GLY A 136 20.73 11.19 -21.90
N PHE A 137 21.79 10.40 -22.03
CA PHE A 137 22.62 9.92 -20.92
C PHE A 137 24.12 10.22 -21.04
N THR A 138 24.50 11.23 -21.83
CA THR A 138 25.90 11.63 -22.09
C THR A 138 26.70 12.02 -20.84
N LYS A 139 26.04 12.26 -19.70
CA LYS A 139 26.69 12.52 -18.39
C LYS A 139 26.83 11.30 -17.48
N ILE A 140 26.19 10.17 -17.82
CA ILE A 140 26.25 8.92 -17.04
C ILE A 140 27.32 7.97 -17.61
N VAL A 141 27.59 8.05 -18.91
CA VAL A 141 28.56 7.19 -19.61
C VAL A 141 29.64 8.04 -20.26
N ASP A 142 30.90 7.65 -20.05
CA ASP A 142 32.07 8.37 -20.56
C ASP A 142 32.30 8.03 -22.05
N SER A 143 32.10 9.03 -22.92
CA SER A 143 32.57 9.13 -24.32
C SER A 143 31.83 8.43 -25.50
N SER A 144 31.35 9.31 -26.38
CA SER A 144 31.57 9.43 -27.84
C SER A 144 31.08 8.42 -28.89
N PHE A 145 30.63 7.20 -28.57
CA PHE A 145 29.97 6.34 -29.59
C PHE A 145 28.84 5.45 -29.05
N GLU A 146 28.85 5.12 -27.74
CA GLU A 146 27.81 4.29 -27.11
C GLU A 146 26.74 5.10 -26.37
N GLY A 147 27.09 6.29 -25.88
CA GLY A 147 26.16 7.18 -25.17
C GLY A 147 25.05 7.75 -26.05
N GLU A 148 25.26 7.80 -27.37
CA GLU A 148 24.24 8.25 -28.34
C GLU A 148 23.14 7.21 -28.53
N ASN A 149 23.43 5.92 -28.37
CA ASN A 149 22.44 4.85 -28.54
C ASN A 149 21.86 4.34 -27.21
N LEU A 150 22.31 4.88 -26.07
CA LEU A 150 21.78 4.50 -24.76
C LEU A 150 20.50 5.28 -24.45
N TYR A 151 19.41 4.55 -24.22
CA TYR A 151 18.14 5.07 -23.76
C TYR A 151 17.46 4.06 -22.83
N VAL A 152 16.54 4.54 -22.00
CA VAL A 152 15.68 3.67 -21.21
C VAL A 152 14.64 3.06 -22.12
N SER A 153 14.66 1.74 -22.27
CA SER A 153 13.62 1.03 -23.03
C SER A 153 12.28 1.06 -22.32
N ASN A 154 12.26 0.61 -21.05
CA ASN A 154 11.05 0.51 -20.26
C ASN A 154 11.35 0.78 -18.79
N ILE A 155 10.37 1.35 -18.08
CA ILE A 155 10.41 1.45 -16.62
C ILE A 155 9.31 0.57 -16.04
N PHE A 156 9.70 -0.36 -15.18
CA PHE A 156 8.77 -1.23 -14.47
C PHE A 156 8.73 -0.87 -12.99
N HIS A 157 7.56 -0.49 -12.50
CA HIS A 157 7.30 -0.28 -11.08
C HIS A 157 6.52 -1.47 -10.53
N LYS A 158 7.08 -2.16 -9.53
CA LYS A 158 6.43 -3.26 -8.81
C LYS A 158 6.43 -2.99 -7.33
N SER A 159 5.31 -3.19 -6.66
CA SER A 159 5.12 -2.91 -5.24
C SER A 159 4.31 -4.01 -4.57
N PHE A 160 4.65 -4.32 -3.32
CA PHE A 160 3.94 -5.30 -2.51
C PHE A 160 3.75 -4.77 -1.08
N ILE A 161 2.54 -4.92 -0.56
CA ILE A 161 2.17 -4.58 0.82
C ILE A 161 1.34 -5.72 1.41
N GLU A 162 1.62 -6.08 2.66
CA GLU A 162 0.84 -7.06 3.43
C GLU A 162 0.54 -6.49 4.81
N VAL A 163 -0.74 -6.44 5.17
CA VAL A 163 -1.22 -5.87 6.43
C VAL A 163 -1.84 -6.96 7.30
N ASN A 164 -1.31 -7.09 8.52
CA ASN A 164 -1.74 -8.06 9.52
C ASN A 164 -1.63 -7.46 10.94
N GLU A 165 -1.88 -8.27 11.97
CA GLU A 165 -1.98 -7.81 13.35
C GLU A 165 -0.68 -7.27 13.93
N GLU A 166 0.46 -7.72 13.40
CA GLU A 166 1.79 -7.31 13.84
C GLU A 166 2.18 -5.97 13.23
N GLY A 167 1.76 -5.71 12.00
CA GLY A 167 2.23 -4.56 11.24
C GLY A 167 1.89 -4.62 9.77
N THR A 168 2.71 -3.88 9.02
CA THR A 168 2.97 -4.18 7.63
C THR A 168 4.21 -5.05 7.57
N GLU A 169 3.94 -6.33 7.32
CA GLU A 169 4.88 -7.45 7.17
C GLU A 169 5.55 -8.05 8.43
N VAL A 170 5.31 -9.36 8.63
CA VAL A 170 6.34 -10.42 8.78
C VAL A 170 5.81 -11.67 8.07
N ALA A 171 6.38 -12.02 6.91
CA ALA A 171 6.10 -13.29 6.23
C ALA A 171 6.83 -14.46 6.92
N ALA A 172 6.42 -14.85 8.12
CA ALA A 172 6.85 -16.10 8.75
C ALA A 172 5.77 -17.17 8.56
N PHE A 173 5.61 -17.67 7.33
CA PHE A 173 5.10 -19.03 7.16
C PHE A 173 6.20 -20.01 7.60
N THR A 174 6.41 -20.18 8.91
CA THR A 174 7.15 -21.33 9.43
C THR A 174 6.21 -22.54 9.45
N THR A 175 5.80 -23.02 8.28
CA THR A 175 5.29 -24.40 8.18
C THR A 175 6.50 -25.31 8.03
N TYR A 176 6.91 -25.96 9.11
CA TYR A 176 7.80 -27.12 9.04
C TYR A 176 7.15 -28.18 8.15
N LYS A 177 7.60 -28.30 6.89
CA LYS A 177 7.39 -29.50 6.07
C LYS A 177 8.72 -30.21 5.89
N LYS A 178 8.93 -31.24 6.71
CA LYS A 178 9.98 -32.22 6.52
C LYS A 178 9.56 -33.14 5.37
N LYS A 179 10.15 -32.99 4.17
CA LYS A 179 10.51 -34.13 3.31
C LYS A 179 11.47 -33.75 2.17
N GLN A 180 12.36 -34.70 1.91
CA GLN A 180 13.56 -34.68 1.05
C GLN A 180 13.33 -34.34 -0.43
N SER A 181 14.41 -33.80 -1.04
CA SER A 181 14.85 -33.81 -2.46
C SER A 181 13.83 -34.31 -3.50
N THR A 182 13.51 -33.59 -4.57
CA THR A 182 14.43 -33.21 -5.67
C THR A 182 13.76 -32.13 -6.57
N GLN A 183 14.58 -31.30 -7.24
CA GLN A 183 14.32 -30.30 -8.32
C GLN A 183 13.10 -30.61 -9.25
N LYS A 184 12.37 -29.65 -9.85
CA LYS A 184 12.69 -28.29 -10.36
C LYS A 184 11.37 -27.51 -10.61
N GLU A 185 11.47 -26.19 -10.46
CA GLU A 185 10.65 -25.11 -11.05
C GLU A 185 9.11 -25.14 -10.87
N MET A 186 8.61 -24.20 -10.05
CA MET A 186 7.19 -23.88 -9.94
C MET A 186 6.97 -22.42 -10.31
N TYR A 187 6.42 -22.20 -11.51
CA TYR A 187 5.73 -20.95 -11.84
C TYR A 187 4.50 -20.84 -10.92
N THR A 188 4.44 -19.82 -10.07
CA THR A 188 3.19 -19.42 -9.42
C THR A 188 2.66 -18.15 -10.06
N SER A 189 2.01 -18.32 -11.22
CA SER A 189 0.88 -17.48 -11.56
C SER A 189 -0.28 -17.89 -10.65
N ARG A 190 -0.63 -17.06 -9.68
CA ARG A 190 -1.94 -17.13 -9.02
C ARG A 190 -2.55 -15.74 -8.94
N ARG A 191 -3.63 -15.62 -9.71
CA ARG A 191 -4.61 -14.52 -9.73
C ARG A 191 -5.06 -14.15 -8.32
N LEU A 192 -5.28 -12.86 -8.10
CA LEU A 192 -6.33 -12.37 -7.21
C LEU A 192 -7.06 -11.24 -7.94
N CYS A 193 -8.39 -11.35 -7.94
CA CYS A 193 -9.34 -10.66 -8.80
C CYS A 193 -9.31 -9.13 -8.65
N SER A 194 -9.30 -8.46 -9.80
CA SER A 194 -10.09 -7.24 -10.05
C SER A 194 -11.57 -7.58 -10.16
#